data_AF-A0A1X7I822-F1
#
_entry.id   AF-A0A1X7I822-F1
#
_cell.length_a   1.000
_cell.length_b   1.000
_cell.length_c   1.000
_cell.angle_alpha   90.00
_cell.angle_beta   90.00
_cell.angle_gamma   90.00
#
_symmetry.space_group_name_H-M   'P 1'
#
loop_
_entity.id
_entity.type
_entity.pdbx_description
1 polymer ?
#
loop_
_entity_poly.entity_id
_entity_poly.type
_entity_poly.pdbx_seq_one_letter_code
_entity_poly.pdbx_strand_id
1 'polypeptide(L)'
;MKIERTSRDRSGGIGLPLKDDKRGPSRSVGGSFDKAVQTVEIEALLKELDDIGSKLSRVPSRVVLARYRELVKQLLDQALKGFLLRRDLRWRRTERRAFVVVEQTEEWLQELEDVLLRENQRTKALKLMEDIKGCLISLLF
;
A
#
# COMPACT_ATOMS: atom_id res chain seq x y z
N MET A 1 13.29 53.71 73.15
CA MET A 1 12.32 54.34 72.23
C MET A 1 11.41 53.26 71.65
N LYS A 2 10.10 53.44 71.79
CA LYS A 2 9.02 52.61 71.20
C LYS A 2 8.75 53.08 69.77
N ILE A 3 8.49 52.17 68.83
CA ILE A 3 7.57 52.42 67.71
C ILE A 3 6.80 51.13 67.40
N GLU A 4 5.48 51.25 67.32
CA GLU A 4 4.49 50.20 67.13
C GLU A 4 4.27 49.80 65.65
N ARG A 5 3.93 48.51 65.48
CA ARG A 5 2.88 47.88 64.64
C ARG A 5 2.51 48.49 63.28
N THR A 6 2.43 47.63 62.26
CA THR A 6 1.17 47.37 61.52
C THR A 6 1.32 46.22 60.52
N SER A 7 0.26 45.39 60.46
CA SER A 7 0.11 44.15 59.69
C SER A 7 -0.56 44.41 58.33
N ARG A 8 -0.25 43.61 57.31
CA ARG A 8 -1.23 43.24 56.27
C ARG A 8 -0.78 42.01 55.47
N ASP A 9 -1.65 41.00 55.52
CA ASP A 9 -1.73 39.82 54.65
C ASP A 9 -1.61 40.13 53.16
N ARG A 10 -1.05 39.19 52.38
CA ARG A 10 -1.83 38.33 51.45
C ARG A 10 -0.94 37.48 50.53
N SER A 11 -1.21 36.17 50.57
CA SER A 11 -1.30 35.22 49.44
C SER A 11 -0.08 34.94 48.54
N GLY A 12 0.27 33.65 48.50
CA GLY A 12 0.46 32.95 47.23
C GLY A 12 1.84 32.38 46.96
N GLY A 13 1.91 31.06 46.77
CA GLY A 13 2.96 30.45 45.94
C GLY A 13 3.81 29.37 46.60
N ILE A 14 3.21 28.22 46.94
CA ILE A 14 3.95 26.96 46.92
C ILE A 14 3.88 26.46 45.48
N GLY A 15 4.99 26.56 44.76
CA GLY A 15 5.14 26.07 43.39
C GLY A 15 6.58 25.66 43.15
N LEU A 16 6.92 24.44 43.56
CA LEU A 16 8.17 23.77 43.20
C LEU A 16 8.28 23.70 41.65
N PRO A 17 9.41 24.07 41.04
CA PRO A 17 9.62 23.80 39.62
C PRO A 17 9.95 22.31 39.45
N LEU A 18 8.92 21.52 39.11
CA LEU A 18 9.12 20.18 38.56
C LEU A 18 9.72 20.34 37.16
N LYS A 19 10.99 19.98 37.09
CA LYS A 19 11.82 19.84 35.91
C LYS A 19 11.25 18.70 35.06
N ASP A 20 10.42 19.05 34.08
CA ASP A 20 9.93 18.06 33.12
C ASP A 20 10.95 17.81 32.01
N ASP A 21 11.18 16.53 31.84
CA ASP A 21 12.33 15.91 31.24
C ASP A 21 12.20 15.91 29.71
N LYS A 22 13.36 16.00 29.05
CA LYS A 22 13.50 15.96 27.60
C LYS A 22 13.02 14.60 27.08
N ARG A 23 11.75 14.47 26.71
CA ARG A 23 11.30 13.36 25.84
C ARG A 23 11.81 13.60 24.42
N GLY A 24 13.03 13.11 24.18
CA GLY A 24 13.56 12.93 22.83
C GLY A 24 12.63 12.08 21.97
N PRO A 25 12.64 12.25 20.64
CA PRO A 25 11.79 11.48 19.76
C PRO A 25 12.21 10.01 19.82
N SER A 26 11.29 9.15 20.23
CA SER A 26 11.41 7.70 20.02
C SER A 26 11.51 7.47 18.52
N ARG A 27 12.72 7.21 18.02
CA ARG A 27 12.97 6.85 16.62
C ARG A 27 12.28 5.50 16.38
N SER A 28 11.26 5.52 15.54
CA SER A 28 10.55 4.33 15.04
C SER A 28 11.47 3.50 14.14
N VAL A 29 12.37 2.71 14.74
CA VAL A 29 13.27 1.79 14.00
C VAL A 29 12.47 0.69 13.27
N GLY A 30 11.22 0.41 13.68
CA GLY A 30 10.38 -0.63 13.06
C GLY A 30 9.82 -0.29 11.68
N GLY A 31 9.82 0.98 11.24
CA GLY A 31 9.17 1.39 10.00
C GLY A 31 9.95 1.09 8.71
N SER A 32 11.27 0.86 8.78
CA SER A 32 12.10 0.61 7.59
C SER A 32 12.20 -0.88 7.24
N PHE A 33 12.25 -1.74 8.26
CA PHE A 33 12.31 -3.19 8.06
C PHE A 33 10.98 -3.72 7.52
N ASP A 34 9.85 -3.30 8.09
CA ASP A 34 8.51 -3.70 7.65
C ASP A 34 8.23 -3.34 6.18
N LYS A 35 8.69 -2.15 5.75
CA LYS A 35 8.62 -1.74 4.34
C LYS A 35 9.49 -2.60 3.43
N ALA A 36 10.72 -2.92 3.86
CA ALA A 36 11.61 -3.76 3.06
C ALA A 36 11.04 -5.18 2.89
N VAL A 37 10.44 -5.75 3.94
CA VAL A 37 9.76 -7.05 3.88
C VAL A 37 8.59 -6.99 2.89
N GLN A 38 7.73 -5.98 2.99
CA GLN A 38 6.61 -5.80 2.06
C GLN A 38 7.07 -5.68 0.60
N THR A 39 8.15 -4.94 0.33
CA THR A 39 8.70 -4.82 -1.02
C THR A 39 9.19 -6.17 -1.56
N VAL A 40 9.89 -6.95 -0.75
CA VAL A 40 10.38 -8.29 -1.15
C VAL A 40 9.21 -9.24 -1.43
N GLU A 41 8.16 -9.20 -0.62
CA GLU A 41 6.95 -10.00 -0.86
C GLU A 41 6.25 -9.63 -2.18
N ILE A 42 6.12 -8.33 -2.46
CA ILE A 42 5.53 -7.83 -3.71
C ILE A 42 6.36 -8.26 -4.93
N GLU A 43 7.69 -8.16 -4.84
CA GLU A 43 8.60 -8.59 -5.91
C GLU A 43 8.49 -10.11 -6.17
N ALA A 44 8.35 -10.91 -5.12
CA ALA A 44 8.17 -12.35 -5.24
C ALA A 44 6.84 -12.70 -5.94
N LEU A 45 5.75 -12.02 -5.59
CA LEU A 45 4.45 -12.21 -6.23
C LEU A 45 4.45 -11.77 -7.70
N LEU A 46 5.11 -10.66 -8.03
CA LEU A 46 5.28 -10.21 -9.42
C LEU A 46 6.09 -11.21 -10.25
N LYS A 47 7.13 -11.82 -9.65
CA LYS A 47 7.90 -12.87 -10.30
C LYS A 47 7.06 -14.13 -10.54
N GLU A 48 6.25 -14.54 -9.56
CA GLU A 48 5.33 -15.68 -9.75
C GLU A 48 4.30 -15.38 -10.85
N LEU A 49 3.80 -14.15 -10.92
CA LEU A 49 2.89 -13.70 -11.96
C LEU A 49 3.54 -13.81 -13.36
N ASP A 50 4.80 -13.41 -13.50
CA ASP A 50 5.56 -13.54 -14.75
C ASP A 50 5.76 -15.00 -15.18
N ASP A 51 6.08 -15.87 -14.23
CA ASP A 51 6.25 -17.30 -14.49
C ASP A 51 4.92 -17.95 -14.94
N ILE A 52 3.81 -17.58 -14.30
CA ILE A 52 2.47 -18.05 -14.67
C ILE A 52 2.04 -17.47 -16.01
N GLY A 53 2.27 -16.17 -16.28
CA GLY A 53 1.99 -15.55 -17.57
C GLY A 53 2.77 -16.20 -18.72
N SER A 54 4.05 -16.52 -18.47
CA SER A 54 4.90 -17.27 -19.39
C SER A 54 4.35 -18.67 -19.66
N LYS A 55 3.83 -19.37 -18.64
CA LYS A 55 3.16 -20.67 -18.82
C LYS A 55 1.85 -20.53 -19.60
N LEU A 56 1.05 -19.53 -19.27
CA LEU A 56 -0.25 -19.27 -19.90
C LEU A 56 -0.12 -18.94 -21.39
N SER A 57 0.92 -18.19 -21.76
CA SER A 57 1.21 -17.87 -23.17
C SER A 57 1.64 -19.09 -24.01
N ARG A 58 2.16 -20.15 -23.36
CA ARG A 58 2.57 -21.41 -24.00
C ARG A 58 1.43 -22.41 -24.04
N VAL A 59 0.69 -22.52 -22.93
CA VAL A 59 -0.41 -23.47 -22.74
C VAL A 59 -1.61 -22.71 -22.19
N PRO A 60 -2.60 -22.35 -23.03
CA PRO A 60 -3.82 -21.70 -22.59
C PRO A 60 -4.67 -22.71 -21.81
N SER A 61 -4.47 -22.76 -20.49
CA SER A 61 -5.17 -23.65 -19.57
C SER A 61 -6.03 -22.84 -18.59
N ARG A 62 -7.28 -23.28 -18.40
CA ARG A 62 -8.20 -22.67 -17.42
C ARG A 62 -7.63 -22.68 -16.00
N VAL A 63 -6.88 -23.73 -15.63
CA VAL A 63 -6.24 -23.84 -14.31
C VAL A 63 -5.13 -22.79 -14.16
N VAL A 64 -4.32 -22.61 -15.21
CA VAL A 64 -3.23 -21.62 -15.21
C VAL A 64 -3.79 -20.20 -15.21
N LEU A 65 -4.87 -19.95 -15.97
CA LEU A 65 -5.58 -18.67 -15.96
C LEU A 65 -6.18 -18.35 -14.57
N ALA A 66 -6.80 -19.33 -13.92
CA ALA A 66 -7.35 -19.14 -12.57
C ALA A 66 -6.24 -18.74 -11.58
N ARG A 67 -5.07 -19.38 -11.65
CA ARG A 67 -3.91 -19.01 -10.83
C ARG A 67 -3.39 -17.62 -11.17
N TYR A 68 -3.33 -17.25 -12.45
CA TYR A 68 -2.95 -15.91 -12.88
C TYR A 68 -3.90 -14.85 -12.28
N ARG A 69 -5.22 -15.07 -12.37
CA ARG A 69 -6.24 -14.19 -11.78
C ARG A 69 -6.08 -14.05 -10.26
N GLU A 70 -5.80 -15.14 -9.57
CA GLU A 70 -5.61 -15.14 -8.12
C GLU A 70 -4.41 -14.26 -7.73
N LEU A 71 -3.27 -14.39 -8.43
CA LEU A 71 -2.08 -13.59 -8.18
C LEU A 71 -2.31 -12.09 -8.45
N VAL A 72 -3.00 -11.76 -9.55
CA VAL A 72 -3.37 -10.36 -9.85
C VAL A 72 -4.23 -9.77 -8.73
N LYS A 73 -5.23 -10.53 -8.23
CA LYS A 73 -6.08 -10.08 -7.12
C LYS A 73 -5.30 -9.87 -5.83
N GLN A 74 -4.36 -10.77 -5.51
CA GLN A 74 -3.50 -10.62 -4.34
C GLN A 74 -2.64 -9.35 -4.43
N LEU A 75 -2.07 -9.07 -5.60
CA LEU A 75 -1.26 -7.86 -5.84
C LEU A 75 -2.11 -6.58 -5.75
N LEU A 76 -3.33 -6.58 -6.28
CA LEU A 76 -4.25 -5.44 -6.14
C LEU A 76 -4.64 -5.19 -4.67
N ASP A 77 -4.93 -6.24 -3.91
CA ASP A 77 -5.24 -6.13 -2.48
C ASP A 77 -4.05 -5.60 -1.67
N GLN A 78 -2.83 -6.04 -1.99
CA GLN A 78 -1.62 -5.49 -1.40
C GLN A 78 -1.41 -4.02 -1.75
N ALA A 79 -1.66 -3.61 -3.00
CA ALA A 79 -1.59 -2.21 -3.40
C ALA A 79 -2.57 -1.36 -2.59
N LEU A 80 -3.84 -1.79 -2.49
CA LEU A 80 -4.88 -1.11 -1.73
C LEU A 80 -4.54 -1.01 -0.23
N LYS A 81 -3.99 -2.07 0.37
CA LYS A 81 -3.49 -2.06 1.75
C LYS A 81 -2.34 -1.06 1.93
N GLY A 82 -1.40 -1.03 1.00
CA GLY A 82 -0.30 -0.06 0.96
C GLY A 82 -0.80 1.40 0.92
N PHE A 83 -1.87 1.67 0.15
CA PHE A 83 -2.52 2.98 0.14
C PHE A 83 -3.15 3.34 1.49
N LEU A 84 -3.83 2.39 2.16
CA LEU A 84 -4.43 2.58 3.49
C LEU A 84 -3.39 2.90 4.58
N LEU A 85 -2.21 2.30 4.49
CA LEU A 85 -1.09 2.55 5.41
C LEU A 85 -0.47 3.94 5.24
N ARG A 86 -0.44 4.50 4.02
CA ARG A 86 0.16 5.82 3.72
C ARG A 86 -0.82 7.00 3.88
N ARG A 87 -1.66 6.96 4.91
CA ARG A 87 -2.77 7.89 5.22
C ARG A 87 -2.31 9.34 5.45
N ASP A 88 -1.82 10.00 4.40
CA ASP A 88 -1.47 11.40 4.33
C ASP A 88 -2.51 12.14 3.46
N LEU A 89 -2.71 13.42 3.71
CA LEU A 89 -3.95 14.20 3.50
C LEU A 89 -4.41 14.42 2.04
N ARG A 90 -3.86 13.70 1.05
CA ARG A 90 -4.20 13.79 -0.39
C ARG A 90 -5.28 12.77 -0.85
N TRP A 91 -5.93 12.13 0.11
CA TRP A 91 -6.79 10.93 0.01
C TRP A 91 -7.85 10.91 -1.12
N ARG A 92 -8.58 12.00 -1.38
CA ARG A 92 -9.81 11.94 -2.21
C ARG A 92 -9.60 11.73 -3.73
N ARG A 93 -8.46 12.14 -4.30
CA ARG A 93 -8.21 11.94 -5.75
C ARG A 93 -7.54 10.60 -6.04
N THR A 94 -6.72 10.10 -5.11
CA THR A 94 -5.97 8.85 -5.27
C THR A 94 -6.89 7.63 -5.19
N GLU A 95 -7.92 7.67 -4.34
CA GLU A 95 -8.89 6.58 -4.16
C GLU A 95 -9.69 6.31 -5.45
N ARG A 96 -10.15 7.36 -6.14
CA ARG A 96 -10.84 7.22 -7.44
C ARG A 96 -9.92 6.64 -8.50
N ARG A 97 -8.65 7.03 -8.52
CA ARG A 97 -7.68 6.48 -9.49
C ARG A 97 -7.40 5.01 -9.20
N ALA A 98 -7.16 4.64 -7.94
CA ALA A 98 -6.94 3.25 -7.55
C ALA A 98 -8.15 2.38 -7.92
N PHE A 99 -9.37 2.86 -7.66
CA PHE A 99 -10.59 2.16 -8.03
C PHE A 99 -10.73 1.96 -9.54
N VAL A 100 -10.52 3.01 -10.34
CA VAL A 100 -10.53 2.92 -11.81
C VAL A 100 -9.48 1.93 -12.31
N VAL A 101 -8.31 1.89 -11.68
CA VAL A 101 -7.25 0.96 -12.08
C VAL A 101 -7.61 -0.49 -11.73
N VAL A 102 -8.24 -0.73 -10.58
CA VAL A 102 -8.76 -2.06 -10.20
C VAL A 102 -9.84 -2.50 -11.19
N GLU A 103 -10.82 -1.64 -11.51
CA GLU A 103 -11.87 -1.94 -12.49
C GLU A 103 -11.27 -2.25 -13.86
N GLN A 104 -10.34 -1.42 -14.34
CA GLN A 104 -9.67 -1.64 -15.63
C GLN A 104 -8.91 -2.96 -15.67
N THR A 105 -8.27 -3.34 -14.56
CA THR A 105 -7.54 -4.61 -14.47
C THR A 105 -8.50 -5.80 -14.53
N GLU A 106 -9.64 -5.72 -13.85
CA GLU A 106 -10.69 -6.75 -13.91
C GLU A 106 -11.28 -6.89 -15.32
N GLU A 107 -11.50 -5.77 -16.02
CA GLU A 107 -11.92 -5.80 -17.43
C GLU A 107 -10.91 -6.52 -18.32
N TRP A 108 -9.61 -6.22 -18.17
CA TRP A 108 -8.56 -6.91 -18.92
C TRP A 108 -8.44 -8.39 -18.57
N LEU A 109 -8.70 -8.80 -17.32
CA LEU A 109 -8.74 -10.20 -16.94
C LEU A 109 -9.91 -10.95 -17.58
N GLN A 110 -11.08 -10.30 -17.69
CA GLN A 110 -12.23 -10.86 -18.41
C GLN A 110 -11.92 -10.97 -19.90
N GLU A 111 -11.36 -9.92 -20.49
CA GLU A 111 -10.96 -9.94 -21.91
C GLU A 111 -9.89 -11.00 -22.19
N LEU A 112 -8.92 -11.17 -21.28
CA LEU A 112 -7.89 -12.20 -21.40
C LEU A 112 -8.50 -13.61 -21.43
N GLU A 113 -9.52 -13.88 -20.61
CA GLU A 113 -10.24 -15.15 -20.62
C GLU A 113 -10.90 -15.42 -21.98
N ASP A 114 -11.60 -14.43 -22.53
CA ASP A 114 -12.26 -14.54 -23.83
C ASP A 114 -11.26 -14.74 -24.98
N VAL A 115 -10.14 -14.03 -24.94
CA VAL A 115 -9.09 -14.05 -25.97
C VAL A 115 -8.31 -15.36 -25.95
N LEU A 116 -8.04 -15.93 -24.77
CA LEU A 116 -7.32 -17.21 -24.64
C LEU A 116 -8.10 -18.41 -25.21
N LEU A 117 -9.43 -18.31 -25.26
CA LEU A 117 -10.30 -19.35 -25.82
C LEU A 117 -10.44 -19.26 -27.35
N ARG A 118 -9.99 -18.17 -27.98
CA ARG A 118 -10.10 -17.94 -29.42
C ARG A 118 -8.78 -18.29 -30.12
N GLU A 119 -8.86 -19.14 -31.13
CA GLU A 119 -7.73 -19.39 -32.02
C GLU A 119 -7.30 -18.08 -32.71
N ASN A 120 -5.98 -17.91 -32.90
CA ASN A 120 -5.37 -16.78 -33.60
C ASN A 120 -5.37 -15.40 -32.86
N GLN A 121 -5.68 -15.34 -31.56
CA GLN A 121 -5.57 -14.09 -30.78
C GLN A 121 -4.43 -14.07 -29.74
N ARG A 122 -3.41 -14.93 -29.93
CA ARG A 122 -2.28 -15.07 -29.00
C ARG A 122 -1.53 -13.76 -28.75
N THR A 123 -1.30 -12.94 -29.78
CA THR A 123 -0.64 -11.63 -29.65
C THR A 123 -1.46 -10.68 -28.77
N LYS A 124 -2.80 -10.74 -28.87
CA LYS A 124 -3.69 -9.93 -28.05
C LYS A 124 -3.66 -10.38 -26.59
N ALA A 125 -3.63 -11.69 -26.32
CA ALA A 125 -3.49 -12.23 -24.97
C ALA A 125 -2.17 -11.80 -24.32
N LEU A 126 -1.05 -11.85 -25.06
CA LEU A 126 0.25 -11.37 -24.59
C LEU A 126 0.21 -9.89 -24.24
N LYS A 127 -0.40 -9.07 -25.11
CA LYS A 127 -0.55 -7.64 -24.84
C LYS A 127 -1.36 -7.38 -23.56
N LEU A 128 -2.49 -8.07 -23.38
CA LEU A 128 -3.30 -7.95 -22.17
C LEU A 128 -2.52 -8.33 -20.91
N MET A 129 -1.70 -9.39 -20.97
CA MET A 129 -0.85 -9.79 -19.85
C MET A 129 0.18 -8.69 -19.50
N GLU A 130 0.83 -8.08 -20.50
CA GLU A 130 1.77 -6.97 -20.29
C GLU A 130 1.06 -5.70 -19.77
N ASP A 131 -0.12 -5.38 -20.28
CA ASP A 131 -0.92 -4.23 -19.83
C ASP A 131 -1.33 -4.40 -18.35
N ILE A 132 -1.79 -5.60 -17.96
CA ILE A 132 -2.09 -5.94 -16.56
C ILE A 132 -0.85 -5.79 -15.69
N LYS A 133 0.30 -6.32 -16.12
CA LYS A 133 1.55 -6.22 -15.36
C LYS A 133 2.01 -4.78 -15.18
N GLY A 134 2.03 -3.98 -16.25
CA GLY A 134 2.43 -2.57 -16.20
C GLY A 134 1.52 -1.75 -15.29
N CYS A 135 0.24 -2.07 -15.28
CA CYS A 135 -0.75 -1.49 -14.38
C CYS A 135 -0.47 -1.81 -12.91
N LEU A 136 -0.18 -3.08 -12.58
CA LEU A 136 0.18 -3.50 -11.22
C LEU A 136 1.46 -2.81 -10.73
N ILE A 137 2.49 -2.73 -11.59
CA ILE A 137 3.75 -2.06 -11.24
C ILE A 137 3.50 -0.57 -10.95
N SER A 138 2.68 0.10 -11.77
CA SER A 138 2.29 1.51 -11.57
C SER A 138 1.52 1.77 -10.27
N LEU A 139 0.84 0.76 -9.73
CA LEU A 139 0.15 0.86 -8.44
C LEU A 139 1.06 0.59 -7.25
N LEU A 140 2.04 -0.31 -7.40
CA LEU A 140 2.85 -0.84 -6.31
C LEU A 140 4.15 -0.05 -6.08
N PHE A 141 4.66 0.64 -7.11
CA PHE A 141 5.90 1.42 -7.09
C PHE A 141 5.66 2.89 -7.42
#